data_AF-A0A952XJ35-F1
#
_entry.id   AF-A0A952XJ35-F1
#
_cell.length_a   1.000
_cell.length_b   1.000
_cell.length_c   1.000
_cell.angle_alpha   90.00
_cell.angle_beta   90.00
_cell.angle_gamma   90.00
#
_symmetry.space_group_name_H-M   'P 1'
#
loop_
_entity.id
_entity.type
_entity.pdbx_description
1 polymer ?
#
loop_
_entity_poly.entity_id
_entity_poly.type
_entity_poly.pdbx_seq_one_letter_code
_entity_poly.pdbx_strand_id
1 'polypeptide(L)'
;MKHIPPRLRAAAGALLIALMGCTDPPSNATPAVETPAADASAVPRFVGVWASRSVGCSVPAWTFRAEGLSTQGEVACAFNTVRETPSGYVIAADCTAEGPPAPYELRLTLGSGTMTVDGGPWDQPHHLMICPPA
;
A
#
# COMPACT_ATOMS: atom_id res chain seq x y z
N MET A 1 13.98 44.67 -47.55
CA MET A 1 14.92 43.52 -47.55
C MET A 1 14.10 42.29 -47.19
N LYS A 2 13.67 41.49 -48.19
CA LYS A 2 14.26 40.19 -48.60
C LYS A 2 14.15 39.14 -47.48
N HIS A 3 13.51 37.96 -47.61
CA HIS A 3 13.00 37.20 -48.76
C HIS A 3 11.87 36.21 -48.35
N ILE A 4 11.12 35.82 -49.38
CA ILE A 4 9.96 34.90 -49.53
C ILE A 4 10.41 33.39 -49.50
N PRO A 5 9.47 32.42 -49.32
CA PRO A 5 9.63 31.03 -48.80
C PRO A 5 9.84 30.03 -49.98
N PRO A 6 9.30 28.79 -50.08
CA PRO A 6 8.87 27.70 -49.15
C PRO A 6 9.65 26.39 -49.48
N ARG A 7 9.25 25.19 -48.99
CA ARG A 7 9.06 23.96 -49.82
C ARG A 7 8.38 22.83 -49.05
N LEU A 8 7.12 22.62 -49.43
CA LEU A 8 6.42 21.34 -49.45
C LEU A 8 7.28 20.27 -50.14
N ARG A 9 7.37 19.06 -49.59
CA ARG A 9 7.49 17.83 -50.38
C ARG A 9 6.56 16.77 -49.83
N ALA A 10 5.52 16.50 -50.59
CA ALA A 10 4.73 15.29 -50.52
C ALA A 10 5.62 14.09 -50.89
N ALA A 11 5.40 12.96 -50.22
CA ALA A 11 5.71 11.65 -50.76
C ALA A 11 4.56 10.72 -50.37
N ALA A 12 3.68 10.49 -51.34
CA ALA A 12 2.74 9.37 -51.33
C ALA A 12 3.54 8.07 -51.49
N GLY A 13 3.22 7.07 -50.69
CA GLY A 13 3.81 5.74 -50.78
C GLY A 13 2.91 4.75 -50.05
N ALA A 14 1.84 4.34 -50.71
CA ALA A 14 1.03 3.21 -50.29
C ALA A 14 1.87 1.94 -50.38
N LEU A 15 2.08 1.27 -49.25
CA LEU A 15 2.62 -0.09 -49.22
C LEU A 15 1.58 -1.02 -48.59
N LEU A 16 0.76 -1.60 -49.47
CA LEU A 16 -0.04 -2.78 -49.17
C LEU A 16 0.91 -3.99 -49.15
N ILE A 17 1.15 -4.55 -47.97
CA ILE A 17 1.64 -5.92 -47.82
C ILE A 17 0.56 -6.71 -47.06
N ALA A 18 -0.14 -7.55 -47.80
CA ALA A 18 -0.95 -8.63 -47.25
C ALA A 18 -0.08 -9.89 -47.22
N LEU A 19 0.38 -10.29 -46.03
CA LEU A 19 0.86 -11.65 -45.69
C LEU A 19 0.54 -11.85 -44.20
N MET A 20 -0.45 -12.67 -43.86
CA MET A 20 -0.30 -14.09 -43.48
C MET A 20 0.07 -14.28 -42.01
N GLY A 21 -0.88 -14.80 -41.22
CA GLY A 21 -0.62 -15.51 -39.96
C GLY A 21 -0.53 -14.67 -38.69
N CYS A 22 -1.67 -14.23 -38.14
CA CYS A 22 -1.75 -14.05 -36.69
C CYS A 22 -1.89 -15.44 -36.05
N THR A 23 -0.74 -16.04 -35.77
CA THR A 23 -0.56 -17.03 -34.71
C THR A 23 -1.39 -16.63 -33.50
N ASP A 24 -2.29 -17.51 -33.06
CA ASP A 24 -2.96 -17.44 -31.77
C ASP A 24 -1.87 -17.29 -30.69
N PRO A 25 -1.85 -16.22 -29.88
CA PRO A 25 -0.98 -16.22 -28.72
C PRO A 25 -1.44 -17.39 -27.84
N PRO A 26 -0.55 -18.27 -27.36
CA PRO A 26 -0.97 -19.28 -26.41
C PRO A 26 -1.64 -18.53 -25.25
N SER A 27 -2.93 -18.81 -25.05
CA SER A 27 -3.63 -18.53 -23.80
C SER A 27 -2.93 -19.33 -22.71
N ASN A 28 -1.78 -18.81 -22.27
CA ASN A 28 -1.25 -19.07 -20.96
C ASN A 28 -2.19 -18.33 -20.01
N ALA A 29 -3.39 -18.88 -19.84
CA ALA A 29 -4.20 -18.62 -18.68
C ALA A 29 -3.38 -19.13 -17.49
N THR A 30 -2.53 -18.26 -16.95
CA THR A 30 -2.05 -18.41 -15.59
C THR A 30 -3.29 -18.65 -14.75
N PRO A 31 -3.39 -19.75 -14.00
CA PRO A 31 -4.47 -19.92 -13.04
C PRO A 31 -4.46 -18.66 -12.19
N ALA A 32 -5.54 -17.88 -12.24
CA ALA A 32 -5.79 -16.87 -11.23
C ALA A 32 -5.79 -17.65 -9.92
N VAL A 33 -4.71 -17.50 -9.14
CA VAL A 33 -4.71 -17.93 -7.76
C VAL A 33 -5.75 -17.05 -7.10
N GLU A 34 -6.99 -17.56 -7.04
CA GLU A 34 -8.02 -17.04 -6.17
C GLU A 34 -7.39 -17.07 -4.77
N THR A 35 -6.98 -15.89 -4.32
CA THR A 35 -6.57 -15.68 -2.94
C THR A 35 -7.78 -16.10 -2.10
N PRO A 36 -7.63 -17.06 -1.17
CA PRO A 36 -8.74 -17.44 -0.30
C PRO A 36 -9.31 -16.17 0.32
N ALA A 37 -10.62 -15.97 0.18
CA ALA A 37 -11.30 -14.89 0.88
C ALA A 37 -11.02 -15.09 2.38
N ALA A 38 -10.23 -14.18 2.96
CA ALA A 38 -9.97 -14.18 4.39
C ALA A 38 -11.32 -14.17 5.11
N ASP A 39 -11.51 -15.06 6.08
CA ASP A 39 -12.69 -15.10 6.93
C ASP A 39 -12.94 -13.70 7.51
N ALA A 40 -13.91 -12.98 6.96
CA ALA A 40 -14.22 -11.60 7.31
C ALA A 40 -14.71 -11.40 8.76
N SER A 41 -14.74 -12.48 9.56
CA SER A 41 -15.20 -12.50 10.95
C SER A 41 -14.06 -12.56 11.98
N ALA A 42 -12.81 -12.77 11.56
CA ALA A 42 -11.67 -12.74 12.48
C ALA A 42 -11.18 -11.31 12.69
N VAL A 43 -11.07 -10.87 13.95
CA VAL A 43 -10.44 -9.59 14.29
C VAL A 43 -8.98 -9.63 13.82
N PRO A 44 -8.50 -8.64 13.03
CA PRO A 44 -7.13 -8.65 12.54
C PRO A 44 -6.13 -8.64 13.70
N ARG A 45 -5.04 -9.40 13.55
CA ARG A 45 -4.05 -9.62 14.63
C ARG A 45 -3.28 -8.37 15.05
N PHE A 46 -3.30 -7.32 14.22
CA PHE A 46 -2.68 -6.04 14.55
C PHE A 46 -3.57 -5.17 15.46
N VAL A 47 -4.86 -5.48 15.61
CA VAL A 47 -5.78 -4.70 16.45
C VAL A 47 -5.37 -4.83 17.91
N GLY A 48 -5.18 -3.70 18.59
CA GLY A 48 -4.74 -3.66 19.97
C GLY A 48 -3.93 -2.43 20.31
N VAL A 49 -3.37 -2.44 21.52
CA VAL A 49 -2.48 -1.40 22.03
C VAL A 49 -1.05 -1.91 21.94
N TRP A 50 -0.17 -1.09 21.39
CA TRP A 50 1.22 -1.43 21.10
C TRP A 50 2.14 -0.32 21.59
N ALA A 51 3.36 -0.65 21.98
CA ALA A 51 4.34 0.36 22.41
C ALA A 51 5.74 -0.02 21.97
N SER A 52 6.63 0.96 21.81
CA SER A 52 8.04 0.69 21.49
C SER A 52 8.83 0.03 22.63
N ARG A 53 8.30 0.10 23.85
CA ARG A 53 8.87 -0.46 25.08
C ARG A 53 7.78 -0.61 26.15
N SER A 54 8.01 -1.47 27.14
CA SER A 54 7.04 -1.79 28.20
C SER A 54 6.52 -0.57 28.95
N VAL A 55 7.38 0.40 29.28
CA VAL A 55 6.97 1.65 29.94
C VAL A 55 5.97 2.48 29.10
N GLY A 56 6.02 2.34 27.77
CA GLY A 56 5.09 3.03 26.86
C GLY A 56 3.67 2.44 26.89
N CYS A 57 3.47 1.24 27.45
CA CYS A 57 2.14 0.66 27.56
C CYS A 57 1.24 1.38 28.55
N SER A 58 1.81 2.08 29.54
CA SER A 58 1.03 2.94 30.44
C SER A 58 0.73 4.30 29.78
N VAL A 59 1.75 4.95 29.21
CA VAL A 59 1.70 6.14 28.33
C VAL A 59 3.13 6.33 27.76
N PRO A 60 3.39 6.57 26.45
CA PRO A 60 2.48 6.62 25.29
C PRO A 60 2.46 5.33 24.44
N ALA A 61 1.26 4.94 24.00
CA ALA A 61 1.02 3.73 23.20
C ALA A 61 0.33 4.04 21.86
N TRP A 62 0.64 3.22 20.86
CA TRP A 62 -0.02 3.16 19.56
C TRP A 62 -1.31 2.35 19.69
N THR A 63 -2.42 2.90 19.22
CA THR A 63 -3.72 2.21 19.24
C THR A 63 -4.12 1.86 17.81
N PHE A 64 -4.11 0.57 17.51
CA PHE A 64 -4.59 0.03 16.25
C PHE A 64 -6.02 -0.49 16.40
N ARG A 65 -6.91 -0.02 15.53
CA ARG A 65 -8.30 -0.48 15.35
C ARG A 65 -8.43 -1.11 13.97
N ALA A 66 -9.53 -1.80 13.70
CA ALA A 66 -9.74 -2.43 12.39
C ALA A 66 -9.76 -1.41 11.25
N GLU A 67 -10.23 -0.20 11.55
CA GLU A 67 -10.46 0.91 10.63
C GLU A 67 -9.40 2.02 10.70
N GLY A 68 -8.39 1.92 11.58
CA GLY A 68 -7.43 2.99 11.71
C GLY A 68 -6.36 2.80 12.78
N LEU A 69 -5.46 3.79 12.85
CA LEU A 69 -4.37 3.87 13.82
C LEU A 69 -4.34 5.28 14.43
N SER A 70 -4.05 5.37 15.72
CA SER A 70 -3.65 6.61 16.37
C SER A 70 -2.36 6.41 17.17
N THR A 71 -1.41 7.32 17.02
CA THR A 71 -0.33 7.53 18.00
C THR A 71 -0.77 8.60 19.01
N GLN A 72 0.10 8.97 19.96
CA GLN A 72 -0.25 9.96 20.98
C GLN A 72 -0.26 11.39 20.40
N GLY A 73 -1.32 11.72 19.67
CA GLY A 73 -1.58 13.08 19.18
C GLY A 73 -0.71 13.53 18.00
N GLU A 74 0.26 12.72 17.58
CA GLU A 74 1.14 13.06 16.46
C GLU A 74 0.55 12.60 15.14
N VAL A 75 0.00 11.38 15.08
CA VAL A 75 -0.47 10.77 13.84
C VAL A 75 -1.79 10.05 14.05
N ALA A 76 -2.75 10.28 13.15
CA ALA A 76 -3.97 9.50 13.03
C ALA A 76 -4.17 9.05 11.58
N CYS A 77 -4.41 7.76 11.35
CA CYS A 77 -4.62 7.18 10.03
C CYS A 77 -6.00 6.52 9.95
N ALA A 78 -6.73 6.79 8.87
CA ALA A 78 -7.93 6.05 8.48
C ALA A 78 -7.55 4.97 7.46
N PHE A 79 -7.95 3.73 7.66
CA PHE A 79 -7.61 2.62 6.78
C PHE A 79 -8.63 2.49 5.64
N ASN A 80 -8.14 2.56 4.41
CA ASN A 80 -8.94 2.43 3.20
C ASN A 80 -9.02 0.98 2.74
N THR A 81 -7.90 0.27 2.78
CA THR A 81 -7.80 -1.14 2.40
C THR A 81 -6.84 -1.86 3.33
N VAL A 82 -7.22 -3.05 3.80
CA VAL A 82 -6.37 -3.94 4.60
C VAL A 82 -6.21 -5.25 3.84
N ARG A 83 -4.97 -5.65 3.55
CA ARG A 83 -4.65 -6.92 2.89
C ARG A 83 -3.71 -7.74 3.76
N GLU A 84 -4.13 -8.94 4.13
CA GLU A 84 -3.27 -9.89 4.84
C GLU A 84 -2.19 -10.46 3.90
N THR A 85 -1.01 -10.72 4.46
CA THR A 85 0.14 -11.34 3.79
C THR A 85 0.72 -12.44 4.68
N PRO A 86 1.60 -13.31 4.15
CA PRO A 86 2.22 -14.36 4.98
C PRO A 86 2.97 -13.85 6.22
N SER A 87 3.42 -12.59 6.22
CA SER A 87 4.19 -11.98 7.31
C SER A 87 3.41 -10.96 8.15
N GLY A 88 2.17 -10.64 7.78
CA GLY A 88 1.36 -9.61 8.46
C GLY A 88 0.36 -8.95 7.52
N TYR A 89 0.44 -7.62 7.37
CA TYR A 89 -0.56 -6.83 6.64
C TYR A 89 0.07 -5.72 5.79
N VAL A 90 -0.56 -5.42 4.67
CA VAL A 90 -0.33 -4.19 3.88
C VAL A 90 -1.61 -3.37 3.92
N ILE A 91 -1.50 -2.12 4.35
CA ILE A 91 -2.64 -1.24 4.60
C ILE A 91 -2.46 0.04 3.80
N ALA A 92 -3.42 0.36 2.94
CA ALA A 92 -3.53 1.69 2.35
C ALA A 92 -4.33 2.58 3.30
N ALA A 93 -3.81 3.75 3.65
CA ALA A 93 -4.40 4.62 4.65
C ALA A 93 -4.24 6.11 4.28
N ASP A 94 -5.16 6.94 4.75
CA ASP A 94 -4.98 8.39 4.77
C ASP A 94 -4.58 8.82 6.18
N CYS A 95 -3.38 9.39 6.32
CA CYS A 95 -2.83 9.79 7.61
C CYS A 95 -2.76 11.30 7.75
N THR A 96 -3.13 11.79 8.93
CA THR A 96 -2.99 13.18 9.37
C THR A 96 -1.85 13.23 10.39
N ALA A 97 -0.91 14.15 10.19
CA ALA A 97 0.17 14.46 11.13
C ALA A 97 0.23 15.98 11.38
N GLU A 98 1.33 16.66 11.00
CA GLU A 98 1.46 18.12 11.07
C GLU A 98 0.78 18.88 9.91
N GLY A 99 -0.04 18.20 9.10
CA GLY A 99 -0.65 18.77 7.90
C GLY A 99 -1.95 18.07 7.51
N PRO A 100 -2.53 18.45 6.34
CA PRO A 100 -3.72 17.80 5.81
C PRO A 100 -3.54 16.28 5.65
N PRO A 101 -4.63 15.49 5.64
CA PRO A 101 -4.56 14.07 5.34
C PRO A 101 -3.84 13.80 4.02
N ALA A 102 -2.91 12.86 4.04
CA ALA A 102 -2.18 12.39 2.86
C ALA A 102 -2.19 10.85 2.78
N PRO A 103 -2.17 10.28 1.57
CA PRO A 103 -2.20 8.83 1.40
C PRO A 103 -0.84 8.20 1.68
N TYR A 104 -0.85 7.07 2.39
CA TYR A 104 0.31 6.24 2.69
C TYR A 104 0.00 4.76 2.54
N GLU A 105 1.05 3.98 2.31
CA GLU A 105 1.02 2.52 2.50
C GLU A 105 1.77 2.18 3.79
N LEU A 106 1.11 1.45 4.69
CA LEU A 106 1.69 0.89 5.90
C LEU A 106 1.95 -0.59 5.69
N ARG A 107 3.13 -1.06 6.08
CA ARG A 107 3.49 -2.48 6.11
C ARG A 107 3.66 -2.93 7.55
N LEU A 108 2.78 -3.82 7.99
CA LEU A 108 2.81 -4.41 9.32
C LEU A 108 3.42 -5.81 9.22
N THR A 109 4.55 -6.03 9.89
CA THR A 109 5.13 -7.38 10.04
C THR A 109 4.91 -7.87 11.46
N LEU A 110 4.25 -9.01 11.63
CA LEU A 110 3.90 -9.55 12.95
C LEU A 110 4.82 -10.68 13.39
N GLY A 111 5.24 -10.62 14.64
CA GLY A 111 5.90 -11.70 15.37
C GLY A 111 5.06 -12.20 16.55
N SER A 112 5.67 -13.01 17.42
CA SER A 112 5.03 -13.44 18.66
C SER A 112 5.02 -12.29 19.68
N GLY A 113 3.92 -11.53 19.73
CA GLY A 113 3.76 -10.36 20.61
C GLY A 113 4.54 -9.12 20.17
N THR A 114 5.08 -9.11 18.96
CA THR A 114 5.81 -7.97 18.38
C THR A 114 5.22 -7.58 17.03
N MET A 115 5.39 -6.32 16.67
CA MET A 115 4.99 -5.77 15.38
C MET A 115 6.03 -4.77 14.90
N THR A 116 6.42 -4.84 13.63
CA THR A 116 7.15 -3.76 12.97
C THR A 116 6.19 -3.01 12.05
N VAL A 117 6.16 -1.69 12.17
CA VAL A 117 5.42 -0.77 11.29
C VAL A 117 6.42 -0.09 10.36
N ASP A 118 6.27 -0.28 9.05
CA ASP A 118 7.06 0.38 8.01
C ASP A 118 6.14 1.25 7.13
N GLY A 119 6.68 2.35 6.58
CA GLY A 119 5.92 3.32 5.80
C GLY A 119 5.21 4.36 6.68
N GLY A 120 4.12 4.96 6.17
CA GLY A 120 3.40 6.02 6.87
C GLY A 120 4.12 7.38 6.84
N PRO A 121 3.70 8.34 7.69
CA PRO A 121 4.32 9.66 7.79
C PRO A 121 5.63 9.67 8.59
N TRP A 122 6.25 8.51 8.85
CA TRP A 122 7.49 8.38 9.60
C TRP A 122 8.66 8.03 8.67
N ASP A 123 9.88 8.46 9.04
CA ASP A 123 11.08 8.25 8.22
C ASP A 123 11.73 6.87 8.42
N GLN A 124 11.32 6.11 9.44
CA GLN A 124 11.95 4.85 9.82
C GLN A 124 10.92 3.81 10.29
N PRO A 125 11.25 2.51 10.18
CA PRO A 125 10.41 1.46 10.77
C PRO A 125 10.32 1.58 12.29
N HIS A 126 9.13 1.34 12.84
CA HIS A 126 8.88 1.31 14.28
C HIS A 126 8.69 -0.12 14.76
N HIS A 127 9.54 -0.55 15.70
CA HIS A 127 9.37 -1.83 16.39
C HIS A 127 8.53 -1.64 17.64
N LEU A 128 7.46 -2.43 17.73
CA LEU A 128 6.47 -2.37 18.79
C LEU A 128 6.30 -3.74 19.45
N MET A 129 5.93 -3.73 20.72
CA MET A 129 5.48 -4.88 21.48
C MET A 129 4.02 -4.67 21.87
N ILE A 130 3.25 -5.76 21.89
CA ILE A 130 1.86 -5.72 22.32
C ILE A 130 1.79 -5.37 23.81
N CYS A 131 0.88 -4.49 24.16
CA CYS A 131 0.63 -4.13 25.55
C CYS A 131 -0.35 -5.11 26.19
N PRO A 132 -0.15 -5.44 27.48
CA PRO A 132 -1.12 -6.24 28.21
C PRO A 132 -2.48 -5.50 28.26
N PRO A 133 -3.60 -6.24 28.33
CA PRO A 133 -4.90 -5.62 28.60
C PRO A 133 -4.84 -4.87 29.94
N ALA A 134 -5.48 -3.69 29.99
CA ALA A 134 -5.57 -2.86 31.18
C ALA A 134 -6.48 -3.45 32.25
#